data_AF-G0HI21-F1
#
_entry.id   AF-G0HI21-F1
#
_cell.length_a   1.000
_cell.length_b   1.000
_cell.length_c   1.000
_cell.angle_alpha   90.00
_cell.angle_beta   90.00
_cell.angle_gamma   90.00
#
_symmetry.space_group_name_H-M   'P 1'
#
loop_
_entity.id
_entity.type
_entity.pdbx_description
1 polymer ?
#
loop_
_entity_poly.entity_id
_entity_poly.type
_entity_poly.pdbx_seq_one_letter_code
_entity_poly.pdbx_strand_id
1 'polypeptide(L)'
;MVRPEHNLAYAGEGAKWSGVVGMALTGMAAAYGDDLSPYLTDLGKKVVAQMVGVKIDDAENTYDHLRWEELFRPEYPTPDDVPPIRAVLDDTNMGLAPVPSYPYYIGQSGGGADQQKTPVHPTLGDGDGVMLLGDTRGLAQYYCDAGTTVQYEEYPPIGHTYAGPYWATQMVPWVNARFAGQAAPSTCGSVSAGNSLTD
;
A
#
# COMPACT_ATOMS: atom_id res chain seq x y z
N MET A 1 5.17 -2.68 -2.37
CA MET A 1 3.75 -2.32 -2.22
C MET A 1 2.97 -2.96 -3.35
N VAL A 2 1.65 -3.13 -3.22
CA VAL A 2 0.88 -3.78 -4.30
C VAL A 2 0.84 -2.87 -5.53
N ARG A 3 0.29 -1.65 -5.41
CA ARG A 3 0.34 -0.58 -6.40
C ARG A 3 0.56 0.75 -5.67
N PRO A 4 1.81 1.18 -5.43
CA PRO A 4 2.12 2.27 -4.49
C PRO A 4 1.46 3.60 -4.85
N GLU A 5 1.26 3.89 -6.13
CA GLU A 5 0.57 5.09 -6.60
C GLU A 5 -0.88 5.18 -6.08
N HIS A 6 -1.62 4.07 -6.17
CA HIS A 6 -2.97 3.97 -5.63
C HIS A 6 -2.98 4.15 -4.10
N ASN A 7 -1.99 3.58 -3.40
CA ASN A 7 -1.84 3.74 -1.96
C ASN A 7 -1.63 5.20 -1.55
N LEU A 8 -0.80 5.97 -2.28
CA LEU A 8 -0.57 7.39 -2.00
C LEU A 8 -1.87 8.19 -2.13
N ALA A 9 -2.63 7.96 -3.20
CA ALA A 9 -3.91 8.62 -3.42
C ALA A 9 -4.96 8.22 -2.35
N TYR A 10 -5.06 6.94 -2.04
CA TYR A 10 -6.04 6.41 -1.10
C TYR A 10 -5.75 6.82 0.35
N ALA A 11 -4.56 6.51 0.87
CA ALA A 11 -4.20 6.82 2.25
C ALA A 11 -4.02 8.33 2.50
N GLY A 12 -3.72 9.10 1.44
CA GLY A 12 -3.60 10.56 1.51
C GLY A 12 -4.90 11.26 1.90
N GLU A 13 -6.05 10.71 1.54
CA GLU A 13 -7.38 11.24 1.91
C GLU A 13 -7.74 10.97 3.38
N GLY A 14 -7.05 10.04 4.05
CA GLY A 14 -7.42 9.57 5.37
C GLY A 14 -6.70 10.30 6.50
N ALA A 15 -7.45 10.92 7.41
CA ALA A 15 -6.84 11.65 8.54
C ALA A 15 -5.92 10.79 9.41
N LYS A 16 -6.20 9.49 9.54
CA LYS A 16 -5.32 8.59 10.31
C LYS A 16 -3.96 8.40 9.64
N TRP A 17 -3.91 8.25 8.32
CA TRP A 17 -2.73 7.74 7.60
C TRP A 17 -2.04 8.75 6.68
N SER A 18 -2.65 9.90 6.42
CA SER A 18 -2.08 10.95 5.57
C SER A 18 -0.66 11.34 6.00
N GLY A 19 -0.37 11.47 7.30
CA GLY A 19 0.99 11.71 7.79
C GLY A 19 1.99 10.60 7.41
N VAL A 20 1.54 9.35 7.34
CA VAL A 20 2.34 8.21 6.88
C VAL A 20 2.62 8.26 5.38
N VAL A 21 1.74 8.87 4.57
CA VAL A 21 2.04 9.21 3.17
C VAL A 21 3.23 10.18 3.09
N GLY A 22 3.26 11.19 3.97
CA GLY A 22 4.41 12.09 4.11
C GLY A 22 5.70 11.35 4.52
N MET A 23 5.59 10.40 5.46
CA MET A 23 6.72 9.52 5.83
C MET A 23 7.21 8.67 4.66
N ALA A 24 6.29 8.10 3.88
CA ALA A 24 6.62 7.26 2.72
C ALA A 24 7.41 8.08 1.68
N LEU A 25 6.93 9.27 1.31
CA LEU A 25 7.64 10.16 0.39
C LEU A 25 9.05 10.51 0.91
N THR A 26 9.16 10.84 2.19
CA THR A 26 10.44 11.22 2.83
C THR A 26 11.43 10.05 2.89
N GLY A 27 10.96 8.89 3.33
CA GLY A 27 11.78 7.70 3.48
C GLY A 27 12.23 7.14 2.14
N MET A 28 11.36 7.16 1.13
CA MET A 28 11.69 6.69 -0.22
C MET A 28 12.70 7.62 -0.90
N ALA A 29 12.50 8.94 -0.84
CA ALA A 29 13.49 9.90 -1.37
C ALA A 29 14.86 9.72 -0.71
N ALA A 30 14.89 9.55 0.62
CA ALA A 30 16.12 9.28 1.35
C ALA A 30 16.79 7.95 0.94
N ALA A 31 16.02 6.89 0.68
CA ALA A 31 16.54 5.59 0.27
C ALA A 31 17.17 5.60 -1.14
N TYR A 32 16.61 6.39 -2.05
CA TYR A 32 17.11 6.51 -3.43
C TYR A 32 18.12 7.65 -3.61
N GLY A 33 18.32 8.48 -2.58
CA GLY A 33 19.25 9.62 -2.62
C GLY A 33 18.71 10.81 -3.41
N ASP A 34 17.39 10.93 -3.50
CA ASP A 34 16.70 11.93 -4.31
C ASP A 34 16.38 13.20 -3.52
N ASP A 35 16.52 14.36 -4.19
CA ASP A 35 16.06 15.65 -3.66
C ASP A 35 14.70 16.02 -4.27
N LEU A 36 13.65 15.98 -3.42
CA LEU A 36 12.29 16.37 -3.81
C LEU A 36 12.06 17.89 -3.79
N SER A 37 12.96 18.68 -3.20
CA SER A 37 12.78 20.14 -3.00
C SER A 37 12.40 20.94 -4.26
N PRO A 38 12.88 20.61 -5.47
CA PRO A 38 12.48 21.29 -6.70
C PRO A 38 11.00 21.10 -7.08
N TYR A 39 10.38 20.00 -6.64
CA TYR A 39 9.03 19.58 -7.04
C TYR A 39 7.96 19.99 -6.03
N LEU A 40 8.35 20.28 -4.79
CA LEU A 40 7.44 20.51 -3.69
C LEU A 40 6.93 21.95 -3.60
N THR A 41 5.69 22.10 -3.11
CA THR A 41 5.16 23.34 -2.56
C THR A 41 5.85 23.68 -1.23
N ASP A 42 5.53 24.83 -0.63
CA ASP A 42 6.02 25.17 0.71
C ASP A 42 5.45 24.23 1.78
N LEU A 43 4.18 23.81 1.63
CA LEU A 43 3.58 22.78 2.49
C LEU A 43 4.28 21.44 2.31
N GLY A 44 4.53 21.02 1.07
CA GLY A 44 5.26 19.79 0.76
C GLY A 44 6.64 19.76 1.41
N LYS A 45 7.41 20.85 1.31
CA LYS A 45 8.72 20.98 1.98
C LYS A 45 8.60 20.85 3.49
N LYS A 46 7.59 21.48 4.10
CA LYS A 46 7.34 21.37 5.55
C LYS A 46 7.02 19.92 5.93
N VAL A 47 6.14 19.26 5.19
CA VAL A 47 5.75 17.86 5.43
C VAL A 47 6.97 16.95 5.37
N VAL A 48 7.75 16.99 4.28
CA VAL A 48 8.90 16.09 4.14
C VAL A 48 9.99 16.35 5.19
N ALA A 49 10.22 17.62 5.54
CA ALA A 49 11.16 17.98 6.59
C ALA A 49 10.68 17.50 7.97
N GLN A 50 9.37 17.62 8.24
CA GLN A 50 8.78 17.17 9.50
C GLN A 50 8.88 15.66 9.68
N MET A 51 8.79 14.86 8.60
CA MET A 51 8.72 13.40 8.67
C MET A 51 10.07 12.69 8.84
N VAL A 52 11.18 13.42 8.82
CA VAL A 52 12.51 12.83 9.05
C VAL A 52 12.62 12.30 10.48
N GLY A 53 12.77 10.97 10.61
CA GLY A 53 12.97 10.31 11.90
C GLY A 53 11.74 10.25 12.81
N VAL A 54 10.56 10.58 12.28
CA VAL A 54 9.28 10.49 13.00
C VAL A 54 8.87 9.03 13.17
N LYS A 55 8.35 8.68 14.36
CA LYS A 55 7.76 7.37 14.60
C LYS A 55 6.39 7.32 13.97
N ILE A 56 5.99 6.15 13.47
CA ILE A 56 4.70 6.00 12.78
C ILE A 56 3.52 6.49 13.64
N ASP A 57 3.49 6.15 14.94
CA ASP A 57 2.47 6.59 15.89
C ASP A 57 2.39 8.12 16.05
N ASP A 58 3.52 8.83 15.85
CA ASP A 58 3.60 10.28 15.93
C ASP A 58 3.23 10.96 14.59
N ALA A 59 3.21 10.21 13.48
CA ALA A 59 2.73 10.70 12.18
C ALA A 59 1.22 10.51 12.01
N GLU A 60 0.64 9.49 12.64
CA GLU A 60 -0.81 9.27 12.60
C GLU A 60 -1.58 10.50 13.09
N ASN A 61 -2.70 10.82 12.45
CA ASN A 61 -3.60 11.93 12.85
C ASN A 61 -2.94 13.33 12.83
N THR A 62 -1.77 13.49 12.20
CA THR A 62 -1.08 14.79 12.12
C THR A 62 -1.75 15.74 11.12
N TYR A 63 -2.36 15.18 10.06
CA TYR A 63 -3.01 15.94 8.98
C TYR A 63 -4.40 15.36 8.71
N ASP A 64 -5.37 16.21 8.39
CA ASP A 64 -6.71 15.76 8.00
C ASP A 64 -6.68 15.00 6.67
N HIS A 65 -5.83 15.45 5.75
CA HIS A 65 -5.45 14.78 4.51
C HIS A 65 -4.09 15.35 4.05
N LEU A 66 -3.44 14.66 3.13
CA LEU A 66 -2.28 15.13 2.37
C LEU A 66 -2.45 14.70 0.91
N ARG A 67 -3.07 15.56 0.12
CA ARG A 67 -3.30 15.31 -1.31
C ARG A 67 -2.07 15.68 -2.13
N TRP A 68 -1.97 15.10 -3.31
CA TRP A 68 -0.84 15.33 -4.21
C TRP A 68 -0.66 16.82 -4.54
N GLU A 69 -1.75 17.49 -4.90
CA GLU A 69 -1.78 18.92 -5.26
C GLU A 69 -1.44 19.87 -4.11
N GLU A 70 -1.46 19.39 -2.87
CA GLU A 70 -1.06 20.16 -1.69
C GLU A 70 0.46 20.07 -1.47
N LEU A 71 1.06 18.93 -1.82
CA LEU A 71 2.47 18.61 -1.59
C LEU A 71 3.35 19.02 -2.76
N PHE A 72 2.89 18.85 -4.00
CA PHE A 72 3.65 19.06 -5.23
C PHE A 72 3.16 20.28 -6.00
N ARG A 73 4.09 20.94 -6.70
CA ARG A 73 3.76 22.14 -7.46
C ARG A 73 2.85 21.80 -8.66
N PRO A 74 2.03 22.75 -9.15
CA PRO A 74 1.10 22.52 -10.25
C PRO A 74 1.75 22.06 -11.57
N GLU A 75 3.05 22.32 -11.78
CA GLU A 75 3.80 21.80 -12.93
C GLU A 75 3.98 20.28 -12.90
N TYR A 76 3.73 19.65 -11.75
CA TYR A 76 3.82 18.22 -11.50
C TYR A 76 2.47 17.67 -10.99
N PRO A 77 1.43 17.65 -11.84
CA PRO A 77 0.05 17.36 -11.42
C PRO A 77 -0.16 15.91 -10.95
N THR A 78 0.76 14.98 -11.27
CA THR A 78 0.68 13.57 -10.89
C THR A 78 2.05 13.04 -10.43
N PRO A 79 2.09 11.88 -9.74
CA PRO A 79 3.35 11.20 -9.41
C PRO A 79 4.26 10.91 -10.60
N ASP A 80 3.69 10.70 -11.78
CA ASP A 80 4.43 10.41 -13.01
C ASP A 80 5.22 11.61 -13.53
N ASP A 81 4.82 12.82 -13.17
CA ASP A 81 5.50 14.05 -13.57
C ASP A 81 6.77 14.32 -12.72
N VAL A 82 7.00 13.55 -11.66
CA VAL A 82 8.17 13.67 -10.78
C VAL A 82 9.08 12.45 -11.00
N PRO A 83 10.13 12.56 -11.84
CA PRO A 83 10.95 11.40 -12.21
C PRO A 83 11.53 10.61 -11.03
N PRO A 84 12.02 11.25 -9.94
CA PRO A 84 12.43 10.53 -8.74
C PRO A 84 11.33 9.64 -8.16
N ILE A 85 10.10 10.15 -8.07
CA ILE A 85 8.98 9.42 -7.50
C ILE A 85 8.55 8.30 -8.45
N ARG A 86 8.45 8.56 -9.75
CA ARG A 86 8.12 7.51 -10.73
C ARG A 86 9.06 6.32 -10.63
N ALA A 87 10.37 6.55 -10.55
CA ALA A 87 11.37 5.49 -10.43
C ALA A 87 11.14 4.60 -9.20
N VAL A 88 10.85 5.22 -8.04
CA VAL A 88 10.54 4.52 -6.80
C VAL A 88 9.23 3.73 -6.90
N LEU A 89 8.18 4.35 -7.46
CA LEU A 89 6.89 3.69 -7.61
C LEU A 89 7.03 2.44 -8.48
N ASP A 90 7.82 2.49 -9.55
CA ASP A 90 8.11 1.33 -10.40
C ASP A 90 8.87 0.23 -9.65
N ASP A 91 9.96 0.57 -8.97
CA ASP A 91 10.82 -0.40 -8.30
C ASP A 91 10.13 -1.07 -7.10
N THR A 92 9.17 -0.39 -6.48
CA THR A 92 8.42 -0.90 -5.32
C THR A 92 7.05 -1.50 -5.67
N ASN A 93 6.65 -1.49 -6.94
CA ASN A 93 5.38 -2.06 -7.41
C ASN A 93 5.49 -3.57 -7.64
N MET A 94 4.80 -4.34 -6.80
CA MET A 94 4.79 -5.81 -6.90
C MET A 94 4.07 -6.32 -8.16
N GLY A 95 3.20 -5.52 -8.79
CA GLY A 95 2.58 -5.84 -10.08
C GLY A 95 3.52 -5.72 -11.29
N LEU A 96 4.66 -5.05 -11.14
CA LEU A 96 5.71 -4.98 -12.17
C LEU A 96 6.89 -5.91 -11.89
N ALA A 97 6.99 -6.40 -10.65
CA ALA A 97 8.06 -7.28 -10.22
C ALA A 97 7.89 -8.72 -10.76
N PRO A 98 9.00 -9.48 -10.89
CA PRO A 98 8.94 -10.92 -11.14
C PRO A 98 8.12 -11.65 -10.07
N VAL A 99 7.31 -12.60 -10.51
CA VAL A 99 6.45 -13.38 -9.61
C VAL A 99 7.30 -14.33 -8.76
N PRO A 100 7.06 -14.43 -7.43
CA PRO A 100 7.77 -15.35 -6.57
C PRO A 100 7.47 -16.82 -6.90
N SER A 101 8.50 -17.66 -6.95
CA SER A 101 8.37 -19.10 -7.26
C SER A 101 8.01 -19.98 -6.05
N TYR A 102 7.72 -19.37 -4.89
CA TYR A 102 7.40 -20.06 -3.64
C TYR A 102 5.95 -19.75 -3.22
N PRO A 103 5.30 -20.64 -2.44
CA PRO A 103 3.92 -20.41 -2.01
C PRO A 103 3.76 -19.11 -1.21
N TYR A 104 2.62 -18.45 -1.39
CA TYR A 104 2.33 -17.15 -0.76
C TYR A 104 1.03 -17.20 0.04
N TYR A 105 1.04 -16.61 1.23
CA TYR A 105 -0.16 -16.32 2.02
C TYR A 105 -0.42 -14.82 1.99
N ILE A 106 -1.59 -14.41 1.51
CA ILE A 106 -1.98 -13.01 1.36
C ILE A 106 -3.27 -12.80 2.14
N GLY A 107 -3.25 -11.86 3.08
CA GLY A 107 -4.42 -11.45 3.84
C GLY A 107 -4.72 -9.98 3.61
N GLN A 108 -5.98 -9.63 3.43
CA GLN A 108 -6.41 -8.23 3.30
C GLN A 108 -7.75 -8.01 4.01
N SER A 109 -7.93 -6.85 4.63
CA SER A 109 -9.24 -6.42 5.11
C SER A 109 -9.72 -5.17 4.37
N GLY A 110 -11.01 -4.86 4.52
CA GLY A 110 -11.56 -3.53 4.30
C GLY A 110 -11.70 -2.75 5.61
N GLY A 111 -12.63 -1.80 5.65
CA GLY A 111 -13.03 -1.11 6.88
C GLY A 111 -12.19 0.11 7.25
N GLY A 112 -11.37 0.60 6.32
CA GLY A 112 -10.56 1.81 6.49
C GLY A 112 -11.40 3.06 6.75
N ALA A 113 -12.56 3.17 6.11
CA ALA A 113 -13.46 4.30 6.29
C ALA A 113 -13.98 4.40 7.73
N ASP A 114 -14.54 3.30 8.25
CA ASP A 114 -15.20 3.29 9.55
C ASP A 114 -14.21 3.38 10.73
N GLN A 115 -13.05 2.73 10.60
CA GLN A 115 -12.12 2.59 11.73
C GLN A 115 -10.92 3.52 11.65
N GLN A 116 -10.58 4.00 10.45
CA GLN A 116 -9.33 4.71 10.17
C GLN A 116 -9.53 5.98 9.36
N LYS A 117 -10.80 6.39 9.16
CA LYS A 117 -11.19 7.65 8.54
C LYS A 117 -10.62 7.85 7.14
N THR A 118 -10.31 6.77 6.43
CA THR A 118 -9.86 6.82 5.04
C THR A 118 -11.06 6.52 4.14
N PRO A 119 -11.60 7.50 3.42
CA PRO A 119 -12.83 7.32 2.65
C PRO A 119 -12.64 6.27 1.55
N VAL A 120 -13.73 5.58 1.20
CA VAL A 120 -13.76 4.66 0.04
C VAL A 120 -13.37 5.45 -1.21
N HIS A 121 -12.36 4.96 -1.95
CA HIS A 121 -11.93 5.62 -3.17
C HIS A 121 -13.02 5.46 -4.26
N PRO A 122 -13.40 6.54 -4.97
CA PRO A 122 -14.52 6.51 -5.91
C PRO A 122 -14.36 5.50 -7.05
N THR A 123 -13.11 5.21 -7.45
CA THR A 123 -12.81 4.28 -8.55
C THR A 123 -12.07 3.02 -8.13
N LEU A 124 -11.32 3.06 -7.02
CA LEU A 124 -10.47 1.95 -6.57
C LEU A 124 -11.15 1.09 -5.49
N GLY A 125 -12.25 1.60 -4.94
CA GLY A 125 -13.06 0.92 -3.93
C GLY A 125 -12.54 1.10 -2.51
N ASP A 126 -12.96 0.18 -1.64
CA ASP A 126 -12.60 0.17 -0.23
C ASP A 126 -11.22 -0.47 0.01
N GLY A 127 -10.68 -0.23 1.20
CA GLY A 127 -9.43 -0.76 1.67
C GLY A 127 -9.40 -0.83 3.19
N ASP A 128 -8.28 -1.25 3.74
CA ASP A 128 -8.10 -1.28 5.19
C ASP A 128 -7.77 0.10 5.79
N GLY A 129 -7.64 1.14 4.96
CA GLY A 129 -7.23 2.48 5.35
C GLY A 129 -5.82 2.86 4.87
N VAL A 130 -5.02 1.87 4.47
CA VAL A 130 -3.70 2.07 3.85
C VAL A 130 -3.64 1.33 2.51
N MET A 131 -4.05 0.07 2.49
CA MET A 131 -4.01 -0.85 1.37
C MET A 131 -5.41 -1.07 0.80
N LEU A 132 -5.52 -1.14 -0.53
CA LEU A 132 -6.80 -1.33 -1.23
C LEU A 132 -7.12 -2.82 -1.40
N LEU A 133 -8.39 -3.19 -1.17
CA LEU A 133 -8.87 -4.56 -1.38
C LEU A 133 -8.70 -5.01 -2.84
N GLY A 134 -9.08 -4.12 -3.78
CA GLY A 134 -9.00 -4.41 -5.20
C GLY A 134 -7.58 -4.66 -5.66
N ASP A 135 -6.61 -3.87 -5.21
CA ASP A 135 -5.20 -4.04 -5.57
C ASP A 135 -4.68 -5.38 -5.05
N THR A 136 -4.93 -5.72 -3.79
CA THR A 136 -4.45 -6.98 -3.20
C THR A 136 -5.07 -8.21 -3.86
N ARG A 137 -6.35 -8.15 -4.28
CA ARG A 137 -6.96 -9.17 -5.16
C ARG A 137 -6.23 -9.29 -6.49
N GLY A 138 -5.93 -8.16 -7.12
CA GLY A 138 -5.21 -8.11 -8.40
C GLY A 138 -3.85 -8.79 -8.30
N LEU A 139 -3.13 -8.58 -7.19
CA LEU A 139 -1.83 -9.21 -6.95
C LEU A 139 -1.95 -10.72 -6.76
N ALA A 140 -2.93 -11.17 -5.97
CA ALA A 140 -3.18 -12.59 -5.78
C ALA A 140 -3.51 -13.28 -7.12
N GLN A 141 -4.30 -12.64 -7.97
CA GLN A 141 -4.62 -13.16 -9.30
C GLN A 141 -3.39 -13.19 -10.22
N TYR A 142 -2.61 -12.10 -10.28
CA TYR A 142 -1.38 -12.03 -11.05
C TYR A 142 -0.40 -13.17 -10.70
N TYR A 143 -0.24 -13.44 -9.40
CA TYR A 143 0.60 -14.53 -8.92
C TYR A 143 0.02 -15.91 -9.26
N CYS A 144 -1.29 -16.10 -9.13
CA CYS A 144 -1.96 -17.34 -9.53
C CYS A 144 -1.82 -17.63 -11.03
N ASP A 145 -1.99 -16.62 -11.88
CA ASP A 145 -1.92 -16.76 -13.34
C ASP A 145 -0.51 -17.12 -13.82
N ALA A 146 0.52 -16.68 -13.07
CA ALA A 146 1.92 -17.06 -13.27
C ALA A 146 2.30 -18.43 -12.66
N GLY A 147 1.34 -19.15 -12.05
CA GLY A 147 1.53 -20.51 -11.53
C GLY A 147 2.00 -20.58 -10.07
N THR A 148 2.06 -19.45 -9.35
CA THR A 148 2.41 -19.46 -7.93
C THR A 148 1.25 -19.98 -7.09
N THR A 149 1.55 -20.86 -6.13
CA THR A 149 0.55 -21.32 -5.17
C THR A 149 0.20 -20.21 -4.19
N VAL A 150 -0.97 -19.61 -4.34
CA VAL A 150 -1.44 -18.52 -3.45
C VAL A 150 -2.61 -18.99 -2.60
N GLN A 151 -2.53 -18.72 -1.30
CA GLN A 151 -3.65 -18.72 -0.36
C GLN A 151 -4.01 -17.24 -0.07
N TYR A 152 -5.11 -16.78 -0.63
CA TYR A 152 -5.63 -15.41 -0.45
C TYR A 152 -6.87 -15.43 0.45
N GLU A 153 -6.89 -14.55 1.45
CA GLU A 153 -7.99 -14.43 2.40
C GLU A 153 -8.39 -12.97 2.60
N GLU A 154 -9.70 -12.74 2.47
CA GLU A 154 -10.31 -11.49 2.91
C GLU A 154 -10.87 -11.63 4.30
N TYR A 155 -10.43 -10.73 5.17
CA TYR A 155 -10.83 -10.69 6.56
C TYR A 155 -12.07 -9.82 6.74
N PRO A 156 -12.77 -9.95 7.88
CA PRO A 156 -13.79 -8.99 8.28
C PRO A 156 -13.26 -7.54 8.19
N PRO A 157 -14.12 -6.53 7.94
CA PRO A 157 -13.70 -5.15 7.73
C PRO A 157 -13.24 -4.49 9.04
N ILE A 158 -11.97 -4.73 9.39
CA ILE A 158 -11.36 -4.33 10.66
C ILE A 158 -10.22 -3.32 10.52
N GLY A 159 -10.02 -2.74 9.34
CA GLY A 159 -8.99 -1.74 9.08
C GLY A 159 -7.54 -2.21 9.32
N HIS A 160 -6.58 -1.41 8.90
CA HIS A 160 -5.16 -1.80 8.80
C HIS A 160 -4.55 -2.17 10.17
N THR A 161 -4.96 -1.47 11.23
CA THR A 161 -4.39 -1.58 12.58
C THR A 161 -4.77 -2.92 13.22
N TYR A 162 -5.98 -3.42 12.98
CA TYR A 162 -6.41 -4.70 13.52
C TYR A 162 -6.23 -5.85 12.54
N ALA A 163 -6.17 -5.57 11.23
CA ALA A 163 -5.88 -6.56 10.19
C ALA A 163 -4.49 -7.16 10.35
N GLY A 164 -3.46 -6.37 10.71
CA GLY A 164 -2.10 -6.88 10.93
C GLY A 164 -2.04 -7.97 12.02
N PRO A 165 -2.52 -7.71 13.25
CA PRO A 165 -2.63 -8.73 14.30
C PRO A 165 -3.50 -9.93 13.89
N TYR A 166 -4.62 -9.69 13.20
CA TYR A 166 -5.48 -10.78 12.70
C TYR A 166 -4.72 -11.68 11.73
N TRP A 167 -4.04 -11.09 10.74
CA TRP A 167 -3.18 -11.77 9.77
C TRP A 167 -2.10 -12.60 10.48
N ALA A 168 -1.46 -12.04 11.52
CA ALA A 168 -0.42 -12.74 12.26
C ALA A 168 -0.94 -14.03 12.91
N THR A 169 -2.20 -14.07 13.38
CA THR A 169 -2.79 -15.29 13.95
C THR A 169 -2.93 -16.43 12.94
N GLN A 170 -3.07 -16.11 11.65
CA GLN A 170 -3.19 -17.09 10.57
C GLN A 170 -1.85 -17.40 9.89
N MET A 171 -0.99 -16.39 9.73
CA MET A 171 0.32 -16.52 9.09
C MET A 171 1.24 -17.45 9.88
N VAL A 172 1.31 -17.33 11.21
CA VAL A 172 2.21 -18.16 12.04
C VAL A 172 1.96 -19.66 11.85
N PRO A 173 0.73 -20.19 12.02
CA PRO A 173 0.46 -21.60 11.76
C PRO A 173 0.66 -21.97 10.28
N TRP A 174 0.32 -21.08 9.34
CA TRP A 174 0.53 -21.33 7.91
C TRP A 174 2.02 -21.54 7.56
N VAL A 175 2.90 -20.67 8.07
CA VAL A 175 4.36 -20.76 7.89
C VAL A 175 4.92 -22.01 8.56
N ASN A 176 4.50 -22.30 9.80
CA ASN A 176 4.93 -23.50 10.52
C ASN A 176 4.55 -24.79 9.76
N ALA A 177 3.38 -24.82 9.11
CA ALA A 177 2.99 -25.94 8.27
C ALA A 177 3.92 -26.13 7.05
N ARG A 178 4.45 -25.03 6.47
CA ARG A 178 5.44 -25.11 5.39
C ARG A 178 6.75 -25.72 5.90
N PHE A 179 7.24 -25.26 7.05
CA PHE A 179 8.45 -25.81 7.68
C PHE A 179 8.29 -27.28 8.10
N ALA A 180 7.06 -27.71 8.41
CA ALA A 180 6.73 -29.10 8.68
C ALA A 180 6.57 -29.96 7.40
N GLY A 181 6.82 -29.40 6.21
CA GLY A 181 6.77 -30.12 4.93
C GLY A 181 5.35 -30.38 4.39
N GLN A 182 4.33 -29.74 4.94
CA GLN A 182 2.96 -29.87 4.42
C GLN A 182 2.85 -29.16 3.06
N ALA A 183 1.94 -29.58 2.18
CA ALA A 183 1.65 -28.86 0.93
C ALA A 183 0.87 -27.57 1.18
N ALA A 184 1.08 -26.52 0.39
CA ALA A 184 0.44 -25.23 0.60
C ALA A 184 -0.98 -25.29 0.06
N PRO A 185 -2.00 -24.83 0.82
CA PRO A 185 -3.32 -24.68 0.27
C PRO A 185 -3.30 -23.60 -0.82
N SER A 186 -4.31 -23.62 -1.68
CA SER A 186 -4.47 -22.61 -2.71
C SER A 186 -5.91 -22.18 -2.87
N THR A 187 -6.09 -20.90 -3.11
CA THR A 187 -7.34 -20.26 -3.50
C THR A 187 -7.31 -19.78 -4.96
N CYS A 188 -6.29 -20.15 -5.73
CA CYS A 188 -6.22 -19.80 -7.15
C CYS A 188 -7.45 -20.34 -7.89
N GLY A 189 -8.08 -19.49 -8.71
CA GLY A 189 -9.37 -19.78 -9.35
C GLY A 189 -10.61 -19.38 -8.55
N SER A 190 -10.44 -18.99 -7.27
CA SER A 190 -11.53 -18.52 -6.40
C SER A 190 -11.35 -17.07 -5.94
N VAL A 191 -10.24 -16.42 -6.31
CA VAL A 191 -9.99 -15.00 -6.00
C VAL A 191 -10.95 -14.14 -6.84
N SER A 192 -11.62 -13.19 -6.19
CA SER A 192 -12.48 -12.23 -6.90
C SER A 192 -11.64 -11.27 -7.75
N ALA A 193 -12.24 -10.71 -8.81
CA ALA A 193 -11.55 -9.74 -9.64
C ALA A 193 -11.02 -8.55 -8.82
N GLY A 194 -9.78 -8.15 -9.12
CA GLY A 194 -9.10 -7.01 -8.51
C GLY A 194 -8.98 -5.81 -9.44
N ASN A 195 -8.31 -4.78 -8.94
CA ASN A 195 -7.91 -3.62 -9.74
C ASN A 195 -6.74 -4.00 -10.66
N SER A 196 -6.55 -3.23 -11.73
CA SER A 196 -5.34 -3.35 -12.55
C SER A 196 -4.11 -2.88 -11.78
N LEU A 197 -2.97 -3.54 -12.00
CA LEU A 197 -1.70 -3.23 -11.35
C LEU A 197 -0.67 -2.54 -12.25
N THR A 198 -1.00 -2.40 -13.53
CA THR A 198 -0.05 -1.96 -14.57
C THR A 198 -0.56 -0.79 -15.39
N ASP A 199 -1.84 -0.45 -15.25
CA ASP A 199 -2.48 0.65 -15.98
C ASP A 199 -2.29 1.98 -15.26
#